data_AF-A0A7S0SUZ1-F1
#
_entry.id   AF-A0A7S0SUZ1-F1
#
_cell.length_a   1.000
_cell.length_b   1.000
_cell.length_c   1.000
_cell.angle_alpha   90.00
_cell.angle_beta   90.00
_cell.angle_gamma   90.00
#
_symmetry.space_group_name_H-M   'P 1'
#
loop_
_entity.id
_entity.type
_entity.pdbx_description
1 polymer ?
#
loop_
_entity_poly.entity_id
_entity_poly.type
_entity_poly.pdbx_seq_one_letter_code
_entity_poly.pdbx_strand_id
1 'polypeptide(L)'
;DVERNNLLLLEKQLLNEQQLVDHNDSKKLQDITNKLTDLYERMNHIGAQSAESRAASILSGLQFDESMQNSSTSSLSGGWRMRVSLAAALFIEPDLLMLDEPTNHLDLEAVLWLQNYLLTYKHTVLLVSHDRAFLDEVCTDIILFKNQKLIYFKGNYSQYESTSNEMMLVQTRQRDAQQVKIIHMQEFVDKFRYNAKRASLVQSRIKSLEKETIIEEVEDEIKFSFSFPDSGELGYPAIQ
;
A
#
# COMPACT_ATOMS: atom_id res chain seq x y z
N ASP A 1 -19.25 -13.87 -1.10
CA ASP A 1 -18.97 -15.02 -0.23
C ASP A 1 -19.75 -16.23 -0.73
N VAL A 2 -19.12 -17.03 -1.61
CA VAL A 2 -19.77 -18.18 -2.28
C VAL A 2 -20.08 -19.29 -1.28
N GLU A 3 -19.19 -19.51 -0.31
CA GLU A 3 -19.35 -20.55 0.70
C GLU A 3 -20.54 -20.25 1.62
N ARG A 4 -20.64 -19.03 2.14
CA ARG A 4 -21.80 -18.60 2.96
C ARG A 4 -23.13 -18.81 2.23
N ASN A 5 -23.21 -18.39 0.97
CA ASN A 5 -24.44 -18.52 0.18
C ASN A 5 -24.86 -19.99 0.00
N ASN A 6 -23.89 -20.89 -0.22
CA ASN A 6 -24.14 -22.33 -0.31
C ASN A 6 -24.63 -22.90 1.02
N LEU A 7 -24.03 -22.49 2.14
CA LEU A 7 -24.44 -22.92 3.48
C LEU A 7 -25.85 -22.44 3.84
N LEU A 8 -26.21 -21.19 3.52
CA LEU A 8 -27.56 -20.67 3.73
C LEU A 8 -28.61 -21.38 2.87
N LEU A 9 -28.25 -21.78 1.64
CA LEU A 9 -29.14 -22.55 0.78
C LEU A 9 -29.33 -23.96 1.31
N LEU A 10 -28.26 -24.60 1.80
CA LEU A 10 -28.29 -25.92 2.41
C LEU A 10 -29.08 -25.93 3.72
N GLU A 11 -28.97 -24.88 4.54
CA GLU A 11 -29.78 -24.69 5.75
C GLU A 11 -31.27 -24.69 5.41
N LYS A 12 -31.68 -23.87 4.43
CA LYS A 12 -33.08 -23.84 3.96
C LYS A 12 -33.57 -25.19 3.46
N GLN A 13 -32.72 -25.94 2.76
CA GLN A 13 -33.05 -27.28 2.26
C GLN A 13 -33.26 -28.26 3.41
N LEU A 14 -32.33 -28.32 4.37
CA LEU A 14 -32.41 -29.23 5.51
C LEU A 14 -33.59 -28.92 6.42
N LEU A 15 -33.91 -27.64 6.65
CA LEU A 15 -35.09 -27.22 7.41
C LEU A 15 -36.40 -27.64 6.72
N ASN A 16 -36.48 -27.47 5.39
CA ASN A 16 -37.62 -27.95 4.61
C ASN A 16 -37.73 -29.48 4.66
N GLU A 17 -36.62 -30.20 4.55
CA GLU A 17 -36.58 -31.65 4.68
C GLU A 17 -37.07 -32.10 6.06
N GLN A 18 -36.63 -31.42 7.13
CA GLN A 18 -37.06 -31.71 8.50
C GLN A 18 -38.57 -31.56 8.69
N GLN A 19 -39.19 -30.55 8.07
CA GLN A 19 -40.63 -30.31 8.13
C GLN A 19 -41.45 -31.37 7.37
N LEU A 20 -40.88 -31.96 6.31
CA LEU A 20 -41.55 -32.95 5.46
C LEU A 20 -41.35 -34.39 5.94
N VAL A 21 -40.41 -34.64 6.88
CA VAL A 21 -40.16 -35.98 7.41
C VAL A 21 -41.24 -36.40 8.40
N ASP A 22 -41.76 -37.61 8.19
CA ASP A 22 -42.72 -38.24 9.07
C ASP A 22 -42.10 -38.45 10.47
N HIS A 23 -42.81 -38.04 11.53
CA HIS A 23 -42.29 -38.03 12.90
C HIS A 23 -41.94 -39.43 13.43
N ASN A 24 -42.45 -40.48 12.79
CA ASN A 24 -42.13 -41.86 13.12
C ASN A 24 -40.76 -42.32 12.59
N ASP A 25 -40.16 -41.59 11.63
CA ASP A 25 -38.84 -41.91 11.08
C ASP A 25 -37.71 -41.23 11.89
N SER A 26 -37.55 -41.69 13.14
CA SER A 26 -36.58 -41.15 14.10
C SER A 26 -35.14 -41.16 13.57
N LYS A 27 -34.79 -42.11 12.70
CA LYS A 27 -33.43 -42.24 12.18
C LYS A 27 -33.12 -41.11 11.19
N LYS A 28 -34.06 -40.82 10.30
CA LYS A 28 -33.95 -39.74 9.31
C LYS A 28 -33.98 -38.35 9.95
N LEU A 29 -34.81 -38.16 10.97
CA LEU A 29 -34.81 -36.95 11.80
C LEU A 29 -33.46 -36.71 12.49
N GLN A 30 -32.84 -37.78 13.02
CA GLN A 30 -31.55 -37.68 13.69
C GLN A 30 -30.42 -37.34 12.70
N ASP A 31 -30.43 -37.93 11.50
CA ASP A 31 -29.46 -37.60 10.44
C ASP A 31 -29.57 -36.13 9.99
N ILE A 32 -30.79 -35.59 9.83
CA ILE A 32 -30.99 -34.18 9.47
C ILE A 32 -30.49 -33.27 10.60
N THR A 33 -30.77 -33.63 11.86
CA THR A 33 -30.32 -32.87 13.02
C THR A 33 -28.80 -32.83 13.11
N ASN A 34 -28.10 -33.95 12.87
CA ASN A 34 -26.64 -33.99 12.83
C ASN A 34 -26.08 -33.09 11.72
N LYS A 35 -26.65 -33.17 10.50
CA LYS A 35 -26.25 -32.30 9.38
C LYS A 35 -26.45 -30.81 9.67
N LEU A 36 -27.57 -30.43 10.30
CA LEU A 36 -27.82 -29.06 10.74
C LEU A 36 -26.80 -28.62 11.80
N THR A 37 -26.43 -29.52 12.72
CA THR A 37 -25.40 -29.25 13.73
C THR A 37 -24.05 -28.95 13.08
N ASP A 38 -23.58 -29.83 12.19
CA ASP A 38 -22.32 -29.64 11.45
C ASP A 38 -22.34 -28.35 10.60
N LEU A 39 -23.48 -28.05 9.99
CA LEU A 39 -23.69 -26.84 9.20
C LEU A 39 -23.60 -25.58 10.07
N TYR A 40 -24.23 -25.57 11.24
CA TYR A 40 -24.16 -24.45 12.17
C TYR A 40 -22.77 -24.25 12.76
N GLU A 41 -22.04 -25.34 13.03
CA GLU A 41 -20.62 -25.26 13.39
C GLU A 41 -19.81 -24.61 12.28
N ARG A 42 -20.00 -25.02 11.01
CA ARG A 42 -19.32 -24.40 9.87
C ARG A 42 -19.69 -22.93 9.69
N MET A 43 -20.98 -22.58 9.81
CA MET A 43 -21.46 -21.20 9.73
C MET A 43 -20.89 -20.33 10.84
N ASN A 44 -20.75 -20.86 12.05
CA ASN A 44 -20.10 -20.18 13.17
C ASN A 44 -18.61 -19.96 12.90
N HIS A 45 -17.92 -20.98 12.38
CA HIS A 45 -16.50 -20.87 12.02
C HIS A 45 -16.21 -19.77 11.00
N ILE A 46 -17.10 -19.59 10.01
CA ILE A 46 -16.95 -18.53 9.00
C ILE A 46 -17.61 -17.20 9.41
N GLY A 47 -18.21 -17.12 10.60
CA GLY A 47 -18.90 -15.92 11.07
C GLY A 47 -20.09 -15.50 10.19
N ALA A 48 -20.83 -16.45 9.62
CA ALA A 48 -21.89 -16.21 8.65
C ALA A 48 -23.02 -15.31 9.18
N GLN A 49 -23.32 -15.39 10.48
CA GLN A 49 -24.37 -14.59 11.13
C GLN A 49 -23.96 -13.12 11.31
N SER A 50 -22.69 -12.82 11.62
CA SER A 50 -22.20 -11.45 11.79
C SER A 50 -21.77 -10.79 10.49
N ALA A 51 -21.63 -11.57 9.41
CA ALA A 51 -21.11 -11.11 8.13
C ALA A 51 -21.89 -9.92 7.52
N GLU A 52 -23.21 -9.88 7.63
CA GLU A 52 -24.00 -8.76 7.11
C GLU A 52 -23.77 -7.47 7.91
N SER A 53 -23.74 -7.57 9.25
CA SER A 53 -23.42 -6.44 10.12
C SER A 53 -22.00 -5.91 9.92
N ARG A 54 -21.02 -6.81 9.71
CA ARG A 54 -19.64 -6.43 9.36
C ARG A 54 -19.57 -5.70 8.02
N ALA A 55 -20.23 -6.24 6.99
CA ALA A 55 -20.29 -5.61 5.68
C ALA A 55 -20.93 -4.21 5.76
N ALA A 56 -22.05 -4.07 6.48
CA ALA A 56 -22.71 -2.78 6.69
C ALA A 56 -21.82 -1.79 7.44
N SER A 57 -21.03 -2.25 8.42
CA SER A 57 -20.10 -1.40 9.17
C SER A 57 -18.94 -0.90 8.30
N ILE A 58 -18.38 -1.76 7.45
CA ILE A 58 -17.35 -1.38 6.47
C ILE A 58 -17.90 -0.38 5.45
N LEU A 59 -19.09 -0.65 4.90
CA LEU A 59 -19.75 0.23 3.94
C LEU A 59 -20.09 1.59 4.57
N SER A 60 -20.63 1.60 5.79
CA SER A 60 -20.90 2.85 6.51
C SER A 60 -19.64 3.67 6.73
N GLY A 61 -18.52 3.05 7.08
CA GLY A 61 -17.23 3.75 7.24
C GLY A 61 -16.69 4.33 5.94
N LEU A 62 -17.00 3.69 4.80
CA LEU A 62 -16.71 4.20 3.45
C LEU A 62 -17.78 5.17 2.92
N GLN A 63 -18.65 5.66 3.81
CA GLN A 63 -19.68 6.67 3.57
C GLN A 63 -20.85 6.19 2.68
N PHE A 64 -21.17 4.90 2.69
CA PHE A 64 -22.40 4.41 2.08
C PHE A 64 -23.59 4.55 3.05
N ASP A 65 -24.57 5.36 2.67
CA ASP A 65 -25.87 5.41 3.34
C ASP A 65 -26.67 4.10 3.16
N GLU A 66 -27.71 3.91 3.98
CA GLU A 66 -28.54 2.71 3.98
C GLU A 66 -29.23 2.46 2.62
N SER A 67 -29.55 3.51 1.88
CA SER A 67 -30.18 3.38 0.56
C SER A 67 -29.19 2.87 -0.50
N MET A 68 -27.94 3.33 -0.44
CA MET A 68 -26.85 2.93 -1.31
C MET A 68 -26.39 1.51 -1.02
N GLN A 69 -26.37 1.10 0.25
CA GLN A 69 -26.05 -0.28 0.65
C GLN A 69 -27.02 -1.30 0.03
N ASN A 70 -28.30 -0.92 -0.13
CA ASN A 70 -29.34 -1.76 -0.75
C ASN A 70 -29.47 -1.58 -2.27
N SER A 71 -28.72 -0.64 -2.85
CA SER A 71 -28.80 -0.31 -4.28
C SER A 71 -27.99 -1.29 -5.14
N SER A 72 -28.40 -1.44 -6.40
CA SER A 72 -27.63 -2.21 -7.37
C SER A 72 -26.28 -1.54 -7.64
N THR A 73 -25.20 -2.32 -7.74
CA THR A 73 -23.88 -1.79 -8.11
C THR A 73 -23.85 -1.14 -9.49
N SER A 74 -24.81 -1.49 -10.37
CA SER A 74 -24.96 -0.90 -11.70
C SER A 74 -25.40 0.57 -11.68
N SER A 75 -26.10 1.02 -10.64
CA SER A 75 -26.53 2.43 -10.50
C SER A 75 -25.49 3.33 -9.85
N LEU A 76 -24.44 2.77 -9.26
CA LEU A 76 -23.36 3.52 -8.63
C LEU A 76 -22.42 4.15 -9.66
N SER A 77 -21.87 5.32 -9.34
CA SER A 77 -20.82 5.97 -10.15
C SER A 77 -19.50 5.18 -10.08
N GLY A 78 -18.55 5.49 -10.96
CA GLY A 78 -17.24 4.81 -10.97
C GLY A 78 -16.51 4.86 -9.62
N GLY A 79 -16.50 6.03 -8.96
CA GLY A 79 -15.88 6.19 -7.63
C GLY A 79 -16.55 5.32 -6.56
N TRP A 80 -17.89 5.28 -6.54
CA TRP A 80 -18.63 4.41 -5.62
C TRP A 80 -18.38 2.93 -5.87
N ARG A 81 -18.28 2.50 -7.14
CA ARG A 81 -17.93 1.09 -7.47
C ARG A 81 -16.53 0.73 -6.98
N MET A 82 -15.59 1.67 -7.07
CA MET A 82 -14.25 1.46 -6.51
C MET A 82 -14.29 1.31 -4.99
N ARG A 83 -15.08 2.14 -4.29
CA ARG A 83 -15.29 1.98 -2.84
C ARG A 83 -15.95 0.65 -2.47
N VAL A 84 -16.89 0.13 -3.28
CA VAL A 84 -17.45 -1.22 -3.10
C VAL A 84 -16.35 -2.28 -3.25
N SER A 85 -15.44 -2.13 -4.21
CA SER A 85 -14.31 -3.06 -4.37
C SER A 85 -13.37 -3.04 -3.16
N LEU A 86 -13.08 -1.85 -2.62
CA LEU A 86 -12.31 -1.70 -1.39
C LEU A 86 -13.04 -2.37 -0.21
N ALA A 87 -14.34 -2.10 -0.05
CA ALA A 87 -15.16 -2.72 0.99
C ALA A 87 -15.12 -4.26 0.91
N ALA A 88 -15.22 -4.81 -0.30
CA ALA A 88 -15.14 -6.25 -0.53
C ALA A 88 -13.76 -6.83 -0.15
N ALA A 89 -12.68 -6.13 -0.48
CA ALA A 89 -11.32 -6.55 -0.11
C ALA A 89 -11.11 -6.53 1.42
N LEU A 90 -11.59 -5.49 2.10
CA LEU A 90 -11.53 -5.39 3.56
C LEU A 90 -12.38 -6.48 4.23
N PHE A 91 -13.56 -6.77 3.70
CA PHE A 91 -14.48 -7.77 4.26
C PHE A 91 -13.92 -9.21 4.22
N ILE A 92 -13.10 -9.53 3.22
CA ILE A 92 -12.47 -10.85 3.08
C ILE A 92 -11.43 -11.09 4.17
N GLU A 93 -10.81 -10.04 4.72
CA GLU A 93 -9.75 -10.12 5.72
C GLU A 93 -8.58 -11.05 5.30
N PRO A 94 -7.95 -10.87 4.11
CA PRO A 94 -6.87 -11.73 3.67
C PRO A 94 -5.59 -11.61 4.52
N ASP A 95 -4.76 -12.66 4.54
CA ASP A 95 -3.45 -12.65 5.21
C ASP A 95 -2.48 -11.60 4.64
N LEU A 96 -2.66 -11.26 3.35
CA LEU A 96 -1.96 -10.19 2.66
C LEU A 96 -2.97 -9.34 1.89
N LEU A 97 -3.16 -8.10 2.34
CA LEU A 97 -3.98 -7.11 1.68
C LEU A 97 -3.10 -6.16 0.87
N MET A 98 -3.30 -6.09 -0.45
CA MET A 98 -2.59 -5.16 -1.33
C MET A 98 -3.52 -4.03 -1.76
N LEU A 99 -3.14 -2.78 -1.48
CA LEU A 99 -3.93 -1.59 -1.80
C LEU A 99 -3.09 -0.65 -2.66
N ASP A 100 -3.63 -0.30 -3.82
CA ASP A 100 -3.03 0.66 -4.75
C ASP A 100 -3.84 1.96 -4.75
N GLU A 101 -3.24 3.03 -4.23
CA GLU A 101 -3.84 4.36 -4.06
C GLU A 101 -5.25 4.34 -3.46
N PRO A 102 -5.46 3.72 -2.27
CA PRO A 102 -6.81 3.50 -1.75
C PRO A 102 -7.50 4.77 -1.25
N THR A 103 -6.75 5.83 -0.99
CA THR A 103 -7.30 7.15 -0.61
C THR A 103 -7.86 7.92 -1.80
N ASN A 104 -7.54 7.48 -3.02
CA ASN A 104 -8.08 8.10 -4.22
C ASN A 104 -9.61 7.93 -4.25
N HIS A 105 -10.35 8.96 -4.66
CA HIS A 105 -11.81 8.97 -4.63
C HIS A 105 -12.47 8.77 -3.25
N LEU A 106 -11.69 8.78 -2.15
CA LEU A 106 -12.20 8.89 -0.79
C LEU A 106 -12.26 10.37 -0.38
N ASP A 107 -13.30 10.70 0.37
CA ASP A 107 -13.41 11.95 1.10
C ASP A 107 -12.67 11.82 2.44
N LEU A 108 -12.35 12.96 3.06
CA LEU A 108 -11.52 13.00 4.27
C LEU A 108 -12.04 12.07 5.38
N GLU A 109 -13.36 12.02 5.58
CA GLU A 109 -13.95 11.17 6.61
C GLU A 109 -13.73 9.68 6.34
N ALA A 110 -13.91 9.24 5.08
CA ALA A 110 -13.62 7.86 4.68
C ALA A 110 -12.12 7.53 4.76
N VAL A 111 -11.23 8.48 4.47
CA VAL A 111 -9.78 8.30 4.63
C VAL A 111 -9.41 8.08 6.10
N LEU A 112 -9.93 8.91 7.00
CA LEU A 112 -9.69 8.77 8.44
C LEU A 112 -10.26 7.46 8.99
N TRP A 113 -11.43 7.04 8.52
CA TRP A 113 -11.98 5.74 8.88
C TRP A 113 -11.08 4.60 8.40
N LEU A 114 -10.63 4.64 7.14
CA LEU A 114 -9.75 3.62 6.56
C LEU A 114 -8.41 3.56 7.32
N GLN A 115 -7.81 4.70 7.66
CA GLN A 115 -6.59 4.76 8.45
C GLN A 115 -6.76 4.01 9.78
N ASN A 116 -7.82 4.33 10.53
CA ASN A 116 -8.11 3.66 11.80
C ASN A 116 -8.40 2.18 11.65
N TYR A 117 -9.10 1.80 10.56
CA TYR A 117 -9.36 0.39 10.25
C TYR A 117 -8.05 -0.37 10.03
N LEU A 118 -7.15 0.17 9.19
CA LEU A 118 -5.86 -0.45 8.86
C LEU A 118 -4.91 -0.53 10.06
N LEU A 119 -4.94 0.44 10.98
CA LEU A 119 -4.17 0.39 12.24
C LEU A 119 -4.54 -0.82 13.13
N THR A 120 -5.79 -1.25 13.07
CA THR A 120 -6.28 -2.41 13.83
C THR A 120 -6.25 -3.72 13.05
N TYR A 121 -5.77 -3.66 11.80
CA TYR A 121 -5.73 -4.81 10.91
C TYR A 121 -4.68 -5.82 11.38
N LYS A 122 -5.09 -7.08 11.53
CA LYS A 122 -4.26 -8.12 12.17
C LYS A 122 -3.24 -8.73 11.23
N HIS A 123 -3.44 -8.59 9.92
CA HIS A 123 -2.66 -9.23 8.88
C HIS A 123 -1.73 -8.22 8.19
N THR A 124 -0.99 -8.68 7.18
CA THR A 124 -0.04 -7.82 6.47
C THR A 124 -0.74 -6.96 5.44
N VAL A 125 -0.40 -5.67 5.39
CA VAL A 125 -0.89 -4.72 4.38
C VAL A 125 0.30 -4.24 3.56
N LEU A 126 0.20 -4.35 2.24
CA LEU A 126 1.09 -3.70 1.29
C LEU A 126 0.34 -2.55 0.64
N LEU A 127 0.82 -1.34 0.89
CA LEU A 127 0.15 -0.10 0.51
C LEU A 127 1.02 0.70 -0.46
N VAL A 128 0.43 1.13 -1.56
CA VAL A 128 0.99 2.15 -2.46
C VAL A 128 0.17 3.41 -2.29
N SER A 129 0.80 4.52 -1.93
CA SER A 129 0.14 5.83 -1.85
C SER A 129 1.13 6.96 -2.04
N HIS A 130 0.65 8.09 -2.55
CA HIS A 130 1.35 9.38 -2.55
C HIS A 130 1.00 10.25 -1.33
N ASP A 131 0.02 9.84 -0.50
CA ASP A 131 -0.35 10.56 0.71
C ASP A 131 0.63 10.25 1.85
N ARG A 132 1.53 11.21 2.09
CA ARG A 132 2.56 11.10 3.11
C ARG A 132 1.99 10.95 4.52
N ALA A 133 0.90 11.66 4.84
CA ALA A 133 0.31 11.60 6.17
C ALA A 133 -0.33 10.24 6.43
N PHE A 134 -1.02 9.70 5.42
CA PHE A 134 -1.59 8.37 5.50
C PHE A 134 -0.53 7.28 5.66
N LEU A 135 0.57 7.35 4.87
CA LEU A 135 1.71 6.43 5.01
C LEU A 135 2.38 6.55 6.38
N ASP A 136 2.51 7.77 6.93
CA ASP A 136 3.19 7.97 8.20
C ASP A 136 2.45 7.37 9.40
N GLU A 137 1.12 7.33 9.30
CA GLU A 137 0.25 6.79 10.34
C GLU A 137 0.09 5.27 10.24
N VAL A 138 -0.07 4.74 9.02
CA VAL A 138 -0.41 3.31 8.82
C VAL A 138 0.83 2.42 8.68
N CYS A 139 1.89 2.89 8.01
CA CYS A 139 3.01 2.03 7.64
C CYS A 139 4.04 1.88 8.75
N THR A 140 4.53 0.65 8.91
CA THR A 140 5.60 0.28 9.85
C THR A 140 6.97 0.14 9.18
N ASP A 141 6.97 -0.07 7.87
CA ASP A 141 8.14 -0.19 7.00
C ASP A 141 7.84 0.52 5.67
N ILE A 142 8.87 1.07 5.04
CA ILE A 142 8.79 1.74 3.73
C ILE A 142 9.67 1.01 2.74
N ILE A 143 9.13 0.77 1.55
CA ILE A 143 9.86 0.18 0.43
C ILE A 143 10.03 1.26 -0.64
N LEU A 144 11.26 1.73 -0.83
CA LEU A 144 11.61 2.64 -1.91
C LEU A 144 11.93 1.84 -3.17
N PHE A 145 11.20 2.11 -4.26
CA PHE A 145 11.56 1.63 -5.58
C PHE A 145 12.43 2.68 -6.29
N LYS A 146 13.73 2.41 -6.44
CA LYS A 146 14.69 3.29 -7.12
C LYS A 146 15.69 2.45 -7.93
N ASN A 147 16.02 2.90 -9.14
CA ASN A 147 17.00 2.26 -10.04
C ASN A 147 16.71 0.76 -10.25
N GLN A 148 15.44 0.41 -10.47
CA GLN A 148 14.96 -0.97 -10.66
C GLN A 148 15.24 -1.90 -9.45
N LYS A 149 15.43 -1.33 -8.27
CA LYS A 149 15.67 -2.04 -7.01
C LYS A 149 14.68 -1.60 -5.94
N LEU A 150 14.41 -2.51 -5.01
CA LEU A 150 13.64 -2.24 -3.80
C LEU A 150 14.61 -2.06 -2.63
N ILE A 151 14.52 -0.92 -1.96
CA ILE A 151 15.32 -0.57 -0.79
C ILE A 151 14.36 -0.49 0.41
N TYR A 152 14.67 -1.23 1.45
CA TYR A 152 13.81 -1.37 2.63
C TYR A 152 14.28 -0.43 3.73
N PHE A 153 13.33 0.33 4.27
CA PHE A 153 13.52 1.19 5.43
C PHE A 153 12.56 0.75 6.52
N LYS A 154 13.10 0.58 7.73
CA LYS A 154 12.28 0.31 8.90
C LYS A 154 11.79 1.63 9.49
N GLY A 155 10.50 1.73 9.77
CA GLY A 155 9.89 2.95 10.28
C GLY A 155 8.82 3.51 9.36
N ASN A 156 8.21 4.60 9.82
CA ASN A 156 7.19 5.31 9.07
C ASN A 156 7.79 6.22 7.97
N TYR A 157 6.93 6.91 7.23
CA TYR A 157 7.35 7.75 6.10
C TYR A 157 8.32 8.87 6.52
N SER A 158 8.04 9.54 7.63
CA SER A 158 8.88 10.62 8.16
C SER A 158 10.29 10.13 8.52
N GLN A 159 10.39 8.94 9.14
CA GLN A 159 11.68 8.31 9.44
C GLN A 159 12.44 7.91 8.19
N TYR A 160 11.74 7.38 7.17
CA TYR A 160 12.31 7.13 5.85
C TYR A 160 12.87 8.42 5.24
N GLU A 161 12.11 9.51 5.20
CA GLU A 161 12.52 10.76 4.58
C GLU A 161 13.80 11.32 5.23
N SER A 162 13.85 11.33 6.57
CA SER A 162 15.05 11.74 7.31
C SER A 162 16.26 10.85 7.00
N THR A 163 16.08 9.53 7.04
CA THR A 163 17.16 8.56 6.81
C THR A 163 17.69 8.64 5.38
N SER A 164 16.77 8.78 4.41
CA SER A 164 17.10 8.91 2.98
C SER A 164 17.91 10.19 2.73
N ASN A 165 17.49 11.33 3.30
CA ASN A 165 18.21 12.59 3.20
C ASN A 165 19.62 12.54 3.80
N GLU A 166 19.78 11.88 4.96
CA GLU A 166 21.10 11.67 5.57
C GLU A 166 22.01 10.80 4.70
N MET A 167 21.49 9.71 4.15
CA MET A 167 22.22 8.83 3.24
C MET A 167 22.68 9.59 1.99
N MET A 168 21.80 10.40 1.39
CA MET A 168 22.13 11.24 0.24
C MET A 168 23.23 12.25 0.59
N LEU A 169 23.15 12.93 1.74
CA LEU A 169 24.18 13.88 2.17
C LEU A 169 25.55 13.22 2.37
N VAL A 170 25.58 12.03 2.98
CA VAL A 170 26.80 11.26 3.18
C VAL A 170 27.39 10.82 1.84
N GLN A 171 26.55 10.33 0.91
CA GLN A 171 26.97 9.93 -0.42
C GLN A 171 27.58 11.10 -1.20
N THR A 172 26.92 12.26 -1.20
CA THR A 172 27.42 13.48 -1.86
C THR A 172 28.77 13.89 -1.30
N ARG A 173 28.94 13.91 0.03
CA ARG A 173 30.23 14.24 0.67
C ARG A 173 31.34 13.25 0.32
N GLN A 174 31.03 11.95 0.30
CA GLN A 174 32.00 10.91 -0.09
C GLN A 174 32.41 11.06 -1.54
N ARG A 175 31.45 11.33 -2.42
CA ARG A 175 31.69 11.57 -3.85
C ARG A 175 32.56 12.81 -4.06
N ASP A 176 32.26 13.92 -3.41
CA ASP A 176 33.04 15.16 -3.54
C ASP A 176 34.48 14.97 -3.05
N ALA A 177 34.67 14.28 -1.93
CA ALA A 177 36.00 13.92 -1.44
C ALA A 177 36.75 13.00 -2.42
N GLN A 178 36.04 12.04 -3.03
CA GLN A 178 36.60 11.16 -4.06
C GLN A 178 37.00 11.95 -5.30
N GLN A 179 36.17 12.90 -5.77
CA GLN A 179 36.46 13.74 -6.92
C GLN A 179 37.70 14.61 -6.69
N VAL A 180 37.82 15.27 -5.53
CA VAL A 180 39.01 16.05 -5.18
C VAL A 180 40.26 15.17 -5.17
N LYS A 181 40.18 13.95 -4.62
CA LYS A 181 41.29 12.99 -4.62
C LYS A 181 41.67 12.58 -6.05
N ILE A 182 40.68 12.30 -6.91
CA ILE A 182 40.88 11.94 -8.32
C ILE A 182 41.57 13.08 -9.07
N ILE A 183 41.07 14.32 -8.95
CA ILE A 183 41.66 15.51 -9.57
C ILE A 183 43.11 15.67 -9.14
N HIS A 184 43.40 15.60 -7.83
CA HIS A 184 44.76 15.74 -7.32
C HIS A 184 45.71 14.62 -7.81
N MET A 185 45.22 13.39 -7.94
CA MET A 185 46.00 12.28 -8.50
C MET A 185 46.27 12.49 -10.00
N GLN A 186 45.28 12.95 -10.76
CA GLN A 186 45.42 13.26 -12.19
C GLN A 186 46.42 14.38 -12.42
N GLU A 187 46.32 15.50 -11.69
CA GLU A 187 47.28 16.62 -11.78
C GLU A 187 48.72 16.18 -11.52
N PHE A 188 48.94 15.29 -10.54
CA PHE A 188 50.28 14.74 -10.28
C PHE A 188 50.77 13.85 -11.42
N VAL A 189 49.90 12.99 -11.95
CA VAL A 189 50.23 12.12 -13.09
C VAL A 189 50.63 13.00 -14.27
N ASP A 190 49.84 14.02 -14.61
CA ASP A 190 50.09 14.91 -15.74
C ASP A 190 51.39 15.70 -15.56
N LYS A 191 51.63 16.25 -14.36
CA LYS A 191 52.83 17.02 -14.05
C LYS A 191 54.12 16.20 -14.09
N PHE A 192 54.07 14.93 -13.69
CA PHE A 192 55.26 14.09 -13.54
C PHE A 192 55.34 12.94 -14.57
N ARG A 193 54.45 12.91 -15.56
CA ARG A 193 54.34 11.83 -16.57
C ARG A 193 55.66 11.55 -17.30
N TYR A 194 56.41 12.61 -17.61
CA TYR A 194 57.68 12.53 -18.33
C TYR A 194 58.92 12.54 -17.41
N ASN A 195 58.73 12.49 -16.08
CA ASN A 195 59.84 12.49 -15.14
C ASN A 195 60.26 11.06 -14.79
N ALA A 196 61.37 10.61 -15.38
CA ALA A 196 61.91 9.25 -15.19
C ALA A 196 62.17 8.87 -13.72
N LYS A 197 62.55 9.83 -12.85
CA LYS A 197 62.81 9.56 -11.42
C LYS A 197 61.54 9.29 -10.61
N ARG A 198 60.36 9.66 -11.13
CA ARG A 198 59.05 9.49 -10.46
C ARG A 198 58.13 8.52 -11.18
N ALA A 199 58.63 7.78 -12.18
CA ALA A 199 57.85 6.88 -13.01
C ALA A 199 57.08 5.81 -12.20
N SER A 200 57.68 5.24 -11.17
CA SER A 200 57.03 4.24 -10.30
C SER A 200 55.83 4.82 -9.52
N LEU A 201 55.98 6.04 -9.00
CA LEU A 201 54.91 6.75 -8.27
C LEU A 201 53.75 7.13 -9.21
N VAL A 202 54.05 7.57 -10.43
CA VAL A 202 53.04 7.88 -11.44
C VAL A 202 52.26 6.63 -11.84
N GLN A 203 52.96 5.52 -12.14
CA GLN A 203 52.33 4.23 -12.46
C GLN A 203 51.44 3.73 -11.32
N SER A 204 51.87 3.88 -10.06
CA SER A 204 51.06 3.51 -8.90
C SER A 204 49.75 4.29 -8.82
N ARG A 205 49.77 5.61 -9.11
CA ARG A 205 48.57 6.45 -9.06
C ARG A 205 47.62 6.18 -10.22
N ILE A 206 48.13 5.93 -11.43
CA ILE A 206 47.33 5.48 -12.59
C ILE A 206 46.59 4.19 -12.24
N LYS A 207 47.30 3.21 -11.69
CA LYS A 207 46.70 1.94 -11.27
C LYS A 207 45.68 2.09 -10.14
N SER A 208 45.82 3.12 -9.30
CA SER A 208 44.85 3.42 -8.24
C SER A 208 43.57 4.03 -8.84
N LEU A 209 43.72 4.98 -9.78
CA LEU A 209 42.61 5.58 -10.52
C LEU A 209 41.79 4.54 -11.31
N GLU A 210 42.44 3.55 -11.91
CA GLU A 210 41.76 2.46 -12.64
C GLU A 210 40.96 1.50 -11.75
N LYS A 211 41.30 1.42 -10.46
CA LYS A 211 40.66 0.51 -9.51
C LYS A 211 39.58 1.17 -8.65
N GLU A 212 39.57 2.49 -8.57
CA GLU A 212 38.63 3.20 -7.72
C GLU A 212 37.20 3.08 -8.31
N THR A 213 36.26 2.56 -7.53
CA THR A 213 34.85 2.48 -7.92
C THR A 213 34.24 3.88 -7.86
N ILE A 214 33.68 4.38 -8.96
CA ILE A 214 33.06 5.70 -9.02
C ILE A 214 31.76 5.67 -8.21
N ILE A 215 31.65 6.56 -7.22
CA ILE A 215 30.39 6.77 -6.50
C ILE A 215 29.44 7.51 -7.44
N GLU A 216 28.28 6.92 -7.72
CA GLU A 216 27.24 7.53 -8.56
C GLU A 216 26.73 8.84 -7.93
N GLU A 217 26.38 9.79 -8.80
CA GLU A 217 25.77 11.05 -8.40
C GLU A 217 24.38 10.78 -7.82
N VAL A 218 24.06 11.48 -6.73
CA VAL A 218 22.70 11.47 -6.21
C VAL A 218 21.85 12.24 -7.20
N GLU A 219 21.01 11.55 -7.97
CA GLU A 219 19.98 12.20 -8.78
C GLU A 219 19.04 12.96 -7.85
N ASP A 220 19.02 14.29 -7.97
CA ASP A 220 17.97 15.10 -7.37
C ASP A 220 16.63 14.69 -7.99
N GLU A 221 15.60 14.51 -7.16
CA GLU A 221 14.23 14.42 -7.69
C GLU A 221 13.98 15.65 -8.57
N ILE A 222 13.48 15.43 -9.78
CA ILE A 222 13.13 16.50 -10.71
C ILE A 222 12.14 17.41 -9.99
N LYS A 223 12.62 18.54 -9.47
CA LYS A 223 11.78 19.58 -8.88
C LYS A 223 10.98 20.22 -10.02
N PHE A 224 9.82 19.65 -10.30
CA PHE A 224 8.87 20.22 -11.25
C PHE A 224 8.41 21.58 -10.72
N SER A 225 8.97 22.63 -11.30
CA SER A 225 8.56 24.00 -11.05
C SER A 225 7.50 24.36 -12.08
N PHE A 226 6.29 24.66 -11.61
CA PHE A 226 5.23 25.23 -12.42
C PHE A 226 4.80 26.55 -11.80
N SER A 227 4.80 27.60 -12.60
CA SER A 227 4.28 28.91 -12.22
C SER A 227 3.10 29.25 -13.11
N PHE A 228 2.00 29.67 -12.52
CA PHE A 228 0.94 30.31 -13.29
C PHE A 228 1.41 31.70 -13.72
N PRO A 229 1.14 32.14 -14.95
CA PRO A 229 1.30 33.54 -15.32
C PRO A 229 0.40 34.41 -14.42
N ASP A 230 0.87 35.61 -14.10
CA ASP A 230 0.09 36.59 -13.34
C ASP A 230 -1.25 36.85 -14.05
N SER A 231 -2.37 36.68 -13.34
CA SER A 231 -3.72 36.83 -13.90
C SER A 231 -4.07 38.29 -14.20
N GLY A 232 -3.21 39.25 -13.83
CA GLY A 232 -3.53 40.67 -13.85
C GLY A 232 -4.64 41.02 -12.87
N GLU A 233 -5.21 42.21 -13.00
CA GLU A 233 -6.38 42.62 -12.20
C GLU A 233 -7.61 41.79 -12.59
N LEU A 234 -7.98 40.85 -11.72
CA LEU A 234 -9.25 40.14 -11.81
C LEU A 234 -10.38 41.14 -11.55
N GLY A 235 -11.29 41.27 -12.52
CA GLY A 235 -12.51 42.06 -12.35
C GLY A 235 -13.33 41.55 -11.17
N TYR A 236 -14.03 42.45 -10.46
CA TYR A 236 -14.89 42.08 -9.35
C TYR A 236 -15.89 41.00 -9.78
N PRO A 237 -16.03 39.90 -9.01
CA PRO A 237 -16.97 38.85 -9.35
C PRO A 237 -18.39 39.42 -9.36
N ALA A 238 -19.04 39.38 -10.52
CA ALA A 238 -20.47 39.67 -10.60
C ALA A 238 -21.22 38.45 -10.02
N ILE A 239 -21.61 38.56 -8.76
CA ILE A 239 -22.55 37.62 -8.15
C ILE A 239 -23.93 37.96 -8.74
N GLN A 240 -24.47 37.05 -9.55
CA GLN A 240 -25.80 37.16 -10.15
C GLN A 240 -26.78 36.26 -9.42
#